data_AF-A0A5T5GAR2-F1
#
_entry.id   AF-A0A5T5GAR2-F1
#
_cell.length_a   1.000
_cell.length_b   1.000
_cell.length_c   1.000
_cell.angle_alpha   90.00
_cell.angle_beta   90.00
_cell.angle_gamma   90.00
#
_symmetry.space_group_name_H-M   'P 1'
#
loop_
_entity.id
_entity.type
_entity.pdbx_description
1 polymer ?
#
loop_
_entity_poly.entity_id
_entity_poly.type
_entity_poly.pdbx_seq_one_letter_code
_entity_poly.pdbx_strand_id
1 'polypeptide(L)'
;MICLPVIIYIQESKKSFLCISALAVILMTAEQPIRTLIIIAPFILFILIIFRSKTSVVSMLSIAVSFVIGKMANDYLLGRHFPLKVDYSQASLLISPDKAIDNLFIILKSILVYSSSSSLAVGSNAIGILTPFYFMGLLYILLFIATIVYGLKIFLYILIDGRKTKTSICRLDLLCALGATGFVLGLLLISCLNPEGRHIFWATCILKISVFATIFKIFKSNIKNNVYSYSLTIAMAICMSAIAPVLYTTKAESFSYNKSNMNSEINKKIISIVRLTGIKYIYGEDFWRMQLLNSIDAEVHSSELTDSYDKFVIPRTWLSRPSWYCINGEVLYYTKDGKADKIIESELKSKNGKILYNGAEGKIWLGPVIWSKPKWCN
;
A
#
# COMPACT_ATOMS: atom_id res chain seq x y z
N MET A 1 -7.02 -11.07 6.54
CA MET A 1 -8.32 -11.68 6.89
C MET A 1 -8.49 -13.11 6.36
N ILE A 2 -7.90 -13.49 5.21
CA ILE A 2 -8.04 -14.84 4.64
C ILE A 2 -7.22 -15.91 5.39
N CYS A 3 -6.04 -15.56 5.91
CA CYS A 3 -5.07 -16.55 6.38
C CYS A 3 -5.45 -17.24 7.70
N LEU A 4 -5.87 -16.48 8.72
CA LEU A 4 -6.19 -17.03 10.04
C LEU A 4 -7.42 -17.96 10.03
N PRO A 5 -8.55 -17.62 9.37
CA PRO A 5 -9.72 -18.50 9.35
C PRO A 5 -9.45 -19.82 8.61
N VAL A 6 -8.63 -19.82 7.55
CA VAL A 6 -8.17 -21.07 6.91
C VAL A 6 -7.34 -21.93 7.86
N ILE A 7 -6.40 -21.33 8.61
CA ILE A 7 -5.62 -22.07 9.61
C ILE A 7 -6.54 -22.67 10.69
N ILE A 8 -7.53 -21.91 11.16
CA ILE A 8 -8.53 -22.40 12.13
C ILE A 8 -9.37 -23.53 11.53
N TYR A 9 -9.79 -23.43 10.27
CA TYR A 9 -10.51 -24.50 9.59
C TYR A 9 -9.67 -25.78 9.52
N ILE A 10 -8.38 -25.69 9.16
CA ILE A 10 -7.52 -26.87 9.08
C ILE A 10 -7.28 -27.50 10.46
N GLN A 11 -7.18 -26.70 11.52
CA GLN A 11 -6.95 -27.18 12.89
C GLN A 11 -8.22 -27.69 13.59
N GLU A 12 -9.36 -27.02 13.44
CA GLU A 12 -10.60 -27.28 14.19
C GLU A 12 -11.75 -27.85 13.32
N SER A 13 -11.57 -27.96 12.00
CA SER A 13 -12.59 -28.44 11.04
C SER A 13 -13.91 -27.65 11.01
N LYS A 14 -13.91 -26.40 11.51
CA LYS A 14 -15.09 -25.52 11.52
C LYS A 14 -15.33 -24.87 10.15
N LYS A 15 -16.30 -25.40 9.40
CA LYS A 15 -16.61 -24.98 8.00
C LYS A 15 -16.92 -23.49 7.83
N SER A 16 -17.50 -22.82 8.83
CA SER A 16 -17.84 -21.39 8.79
C SER A 16 -16.62 -20.49 8.48
N PHE A 17 -15.44 -20.83 9.00
CA PHE A 17 -14.22 -20.06 8.77
C PHE A 17 -13.67 -20.21 7.34
N LEU A 18 -13.94 -21.33 6.68
CA LEU A 18 -13.62 -21.49 5.26
C LEU A 18 -14.54 -20.60 4.40
N CYS A 19 -15.83 -20.52 4.72
CA CYS A 19 -16.77 -19.64 4.02
C CYS A 19 -16.38 -18.15 4.16
N ILE A 20 -15.97 -17.71 5.35
CA ILE A 20 -15.48 -16.34 5.57
C ILE A 20 -14.26 -16.04 4.69
N SER A 21 -13.33 -17.01 4.58
CA SER A 21 -12.14 -16.87 3.75
C SER A 21 -12.48 -16.81 2.26
N ALA A 22 -13.38 -17.70 1.81
CA ALA A 22 -13.87 -17.74 0.44
C ALA A 22 -14.55 -16.42 0.03
N LEU A 23 -15.44 -15.90 0.89
CA LEU A 23 -16.11 -14.62 0.65
C LEU A 23 -15.12 -13.46 0.56
N ALA A 24 -14.15 -13.40 1.47
CA ALA A 24 -13.10 -12.38 1.43
C ALA A 24 -12.27 -12.45 0.14
N VAL A 25 -11.96 -13.66 -0.34
CA VAL A 25 -11.26 -13.87 -1.63
C VAL A 25 -12.12 -13.40 -2.81
N ILE A 26 -13.41 -13.72 -2.83
CA ILE A 26 -14.33 -13.26 -3.90
C ILE A 26 -14.32 -11.73 -3.95
N LEU A 27 -14.52 -11.06 -2.81
CA LEU A 27 -14.55 -9.59 -2.74
C LEU A 27 -13.22 -8.95 -3.18
N MET A 28 -12.10 -9.46 -2.68
CA MET A 28 -10.77 -8.96 -3.05
C MET A 28 -10.48 -9.16 -4.54
N THR A 29 -10.86 -10.31 -5.09
CA THR A 29 -10.65 -10.62 -6.52
C THR A 29 -11.58 -9.79 -7.40
N ALA A 30 -12.84 -9.61 -6.99
CA ALA A 30 -13.81 -8.78 -7.69
C ALA A 30 -13.35 -7.32 -7.80
N GLU A 31 -12.63 -6.81 -6.79
CA GLU A 31 -12.01 -5.49 -6.84
C GLU A 31 -10.74 -5.49 -7.71
N GLN A 32 -9.80 -6.41 -7.42
CA GLN A 32 -8.46 -6.43 -8.04
C GLN A 32 -7.89 -7.85 -8.14
N PRO A 33 -8.08 -8.56 -9.27
CA PRO A 33 -7.68 -9.95 -9.41
C PRO A 33 -6.16 -10.18 -9.24
N ILE A 34 -5.34 -9.37 -9.88
CA ILE A 34 -3.87 -9.52 -9.86
C ILE A 34 -3.32 -9.35 -8.43
N ARG A 35 -3.81 -8.35 -7.69
CA ARG A 35 -3.38 -8.14 -6.29
C ARG A 35 -3.74 -9.33 -5.43
N THR A 36 -4.92 -9.90 -5.67
CA THR A 36 -5.39 -11.07 -4.92
C THR A 36 -4.57 -12.32 -5.24
N LEU A 37 -4.19 -12.52 -6.50
CA LEU A 37 -3.34 -13.64 -6.92
C LEU A 37 -1.97 -13.61 -6.22
N ILE A 38 -1.34 -12.42 -6.10
CA ILE A 38 -0.03 -12.26 -5.43
C ILE A 38 -0.11 -12.61 -3.93
N ILE A 39 -1.29 -12.49 -3.31
CA ILE A 39 -1.51 -12.88 -1.91
C ILE A 39 -1.81 -14.38 -1.81
N ILE A 40 -2.70 -14.88 -2.67
CA ILE A 40 -3.21 -16.24 -2.59
C ILE A 40 -2.15 -17.26 -3.02
N ALA A 41 -1.32 -16.99 -4.03
CA ALA A 41 -0.35 -17.97 -4.52
C ALA A 41 0.71 -18.35 -3.44
N PRO A 42 1.40 -17.40 -2.78
CA PRO A 42 2.30 -17.73 -1.66
C PRO A 42 1.56 -18.39 -0.50
N PHE A 43 0.32 -17.97 -0.23
CA PHE A 43 -0.49 -18.54 0.84
C PHE A 43 -0.88 -20.00 0.60
N ILE A 44 -1.34 -20.32 -0.62
CA ILE A 44 -1.64 -21.70 -1.03
C ILE A 44 -0.40 -22.57 -0.90
N LEU A 45 0.72 -22.10 -1.47
CA LEU A 45 1.98 -22.82 -1.42
C LEU A 45 2.39 -23.12 0.04
N PHE A 46 2.33 -22.12 0.91
CA PHE A 46 2.65 -22.25 2.33
C PHE A 46 1.76 -23.29 3.04
N ILE A 47 0.45 -23.22 2.87
CA ILE A 47 -0.50 -24.14 3.51
C ILE A 47 -0.28 -25.58 3.04
N LEU A 48 -0.11 -25.78 1.73
CA LEU A 48 0.15 -27.10 1.16
C LEU A 48 1.46 -27.70 1.65
N ILE A 49 2.54 -26.89 1.71
CA ILE A 49 3.85 -27.31 2.20
C ILE A 49 3.80 -27.73 3.67
N ILE A 50 3.12 -26.93 4.51
CA ILE A 50 3.09 -27.15 5.96
C ILE A 50 2.18 -28.30 6.33
N PHE A 51 0.90 -28.25 5.97
CA PHE A 51 -0.09 -29.17 6.51
C PHE A 51 -0.11 -30.52 5.78
N ARG A 52 0.13 -30.55 4.45
CA ARG A 52 0.16 -31.76 3.61
C ARG A 52 -1.00 -32.74 3.88
N SER A 53 -2.19 -32.23 4.19
CA SER A 53 -3.38 -33.02 4.53
C SER A 53 -4.45 -32.92 3.46
N LYS A 54 -5.35 -33.91 3.38
CA LYS A 54 -6.53 -33.83 2.50
C LYS A 54 -7.37 -32.57 2.77
N THR A 55 -7.53 -32.19 4.04
CA THR A 55 -8.24 -30.97 4.44
C THR A 55 -7.57 -29.69 3.94
N SER A 56 -6.23 -29.65 3.94
CA SER A 56 -5.46 -28.52 3.38
C SER A 56 -5.59 -28.43 1.85
N VAL A 57 -5.63 -29.55 1.14
CA VAL A 57 -5.84 -29.55 -0.32
C VAL A 57 -7.24 -29.05 -0.66
N VAL A 58 -8.27 -29.56 0.04
CA VAL A 58 -9.67 -29.15 -0.18
C VAL A 58 -9.88 -27.68 0.14
N SER A 59 -9.30 -27.15 1.23
CA SER A 59 -9.41 -25.73 1.55
C SER A 59 -8.74 -24.87 0.48
N MET A 60 -7.57 -25.25 -0.03
CA MET A 60 -6.89 -24.47 -1.08
C MET A 60 -7.63 -24.53 -2.41
N LEU A 61 -8.26 -25.66 -2.74
CA LEU A 61 -9.15 -25.76 -3.90
C LEU A 61 -10.34 -24.81 -3.77
N SER A 62 -10.99 -24.76 -2.59
CA SER A 62 -12.10 -23.84 -2.31
C SER A 62 -11.69 -22.37 -2.46
N ILE A 63 -10.49 -22.00 -1.99
CA ILE A 63 -9.92 -20.66 -2.17
C ILE A 63 -9.64 -20.38 -3.67
N ALA A 64 -9.10 -21.33 -4.41
CA ALA A 64 -8.85 -21.17 -5.85
C ALA A 64 -10.17 -21.01 -6.65
N VAL A 65 -11.21 -21.78 -6.33
CA VAL A 65 -12.54 -21.63 -6.94
C VAL A 65 -13.14 -20.26 -6.61
N SER A 66 -12.98 -19.79 -5.36
CA SER A 66 -13.42 -18.46 -4.94
C SER A 66 -12.73 -17.34 -5.72
N PHE A 67 -11.45 -17.51 -6.05
CA PHE A 67 -10.73 -16.59 -6.93
C PHE A 67 -11.31 -16.58 -8.34
N VAL A 68 -11.60 -17.73 -8.94
CA VAL A 68 -12.22 -17.79 -10.27
C VAL A 68 -13.58 -17.09 -10.28
N ILE A 69 -14.43 -17.35 -9.29
CA ILE A 69 -15.74 -16.67 -9.14
C ILE A 69 -15.56 -15.15 -9.02
N GLY A 70 -14.63 -14.71 -8.18
CA GLY A 70 -14.35 -13.27 -8.02
C GLY A 70 -13.79 -12.63 -9.30
N LYS A 71 -12.99 -13.36 -10.09
CA LYS A 71 -12.54 -12.89 -11.41
C LYS A 71 -13.70 -12.75 -12.38
N MET A 72 -14.61 -13.73 -12.46
CA MET A 72 -15.81 -13.63 -13.29
C MET A 72 -16.68 -12.43 -12.88
N ALA A 73 -16.80 -12.16 -11.57
CA ALA A 73 -17.49 -10.98 -11.07
C ALA A 73 -16.78 -9.68 -11.49
N ASN A 74 -15.44 -9.64 -11.42
CA ASN A 74 -14.65 -8.51 -11.91
C ASN A 74 -14.88 -8.28 -13.42
N ASP A 75 -14.77 -9.32 -14.25
CA ASP A 75 -14.98 -9.23 -15.70
C ASP A 75 -16.39 -8.74 -16.05
N TYR A 76 -17.42 -9.22 -15.32
CA TYR A 76 -18.80 -8.77 -15.48
C TYR A 76 -19.01 -7.30 -15.07
N LEU A 77 -18.43 -6.90 -13.93
CA LEU A 77 -18.49 -5.50 -13.47
C LEU A 77 -17.80 -4.57 -14.46
N LEU A 78 -16.59 -4.92 -14.93
CA LEU A 78 -15.84 -4.16 -15.93
C LEU A 78 -16.60 -4.00 -17.26
N GLY A 79 -17.32 -5.03 -17.68
CA GLY A 79 -18.09 -5.01 -18.94
C GLY A 79 -19.37 -4.16 -18.92
N ARG A 80 -19.89 -3.77 -17.74
CA ARG A 80 -21.18 -3.06 -17.61
C ARG A 80 -21.16 -1.80 -16.76
N HIS A 81 -20.29 -1.70 -15.76
CA HIS A 81 -20.22 -0.59 -14.81
C HIS A 81 -18.77 -0.26 -14.47
N PHE A 82 -18.30 0.89 -14.99
CA PHE A 82 -16.96 1.46 -14.81
C PHE A 82 -15.81 0.74 -15.54
N PRO A 83 -15.01 1.46 -16.35
CA PRO A 83 -13.69 1.00 -16.76
C PRO A 83 -12.70 1.20 -15.60
N LEU A 84 -12.89 0.46 -14.49
CA LEU A 84 -11.95 0.45 -13.36
C LEU A 84 -10.89 -0.64 -13.55
N LYS A 85 -9.99 -0.42 -14.53
CA LYS A 85 -8.56 -0.82 -14.59
C LYS A 85 -8.14 -1.49 -15.89
N VAL A 86 -6.99 -1.01 -16.36
CA VAL A 86 -6.10 -1.62 -17.34
C VAL A 86 -5.45 -2.87 -16.73
N ASP A 87 -5.27 -3.90 -17.55
CA ASP A 87 -4.55 -5.12 -17.22
C ASP A 87 -3.05 -4.85 -16.96
N TYR A 88 -2.63 -4.85 -15.70
CA TYR A 88 -1.24 -4.61 -15.29
C TYR A 88 -0.30 -5.77 -15.65
N SER A 89 -0.82 -6.94 -16.07
CA SER A 89 0.03 -8.06 -16.48
C SER A 89 0.85 -7.72 -17.73
N GLN A 90 0.35 -6.81 -18.57
CA GLN A 90 1.06 -6.36 -19.78
C GLN A 90 2.22 -5.40 -19.47
N ALA A 91 2.28 -4.83 -18.26
CA ALA A 91 3.31 -3.87 -17.85
C ALA A 91 4.40 -4.49 -16.94
N SER A 92 4.18 -5.71 -16.42
CA SER A 92 5.19 -6.39 -15.61
C SER A 92 6.27 -7.00 -16.51
N LEU A 93 7.44 -6.37 -16.54
CA LEU A 93 8.61 -6.86 -17.25
C LEU A 93 9.60 -7.47 -16.25
N LEU A 94 10.17 -8.61 -16.61
CA LEU A 94 11.30 -9.18 -15.88
C LEU A 94 12.51 -8.25 -16.01
N ILE A 95 13.04 -7.84 -14.87
CA ILE A 95 14.23 -6.98 -14.83
C ILE A 95 15.48 -7.85 -14.80
N SER A 96 16.59 -7.36 -15.37
CA SER A 96 17.91 -7.99 -15.27
C SER A 96 18.31 -8.28 -13.81
N PRO A 97 19.01 -9.39 -13.52
CA PRO A 97 19.37 -9.80 -12.16
C PRO A 97 20.07 -8.73 -11.32
N ASP A 98 21.01 -7.97 -11.88
CA ASP A 98 21.75 -6.93 -11.15
C ASP A 98 20.80 -5.84 -10.63
N LYS A 99 19.92 -5.35 -11.51
CA LYS A 99 18.87 -4.38 -11.16
C LYS A 99 17.85 -4.95 -10.18
N ALA A 100 17.57 -6.25 -10.22
CA ALA A 100 16.67 -6.89 -9.27
C ALA A 100 17.28 -6.91 -7.85
N ILE A 101 18.59 -7.14 -7.72
CA ILE A 101 19.30 -7.08 -6.43
C ILE A 101 19.28 -5.65 -5.87
N ASP A 102 19.59 -4.65 -6.69
CA ASP A 102 19.54 -3.24 -6.28
C ASP A 102 18.12 -2.84 -5.83
N ASN A 103 17.11 -3.21 -6.61
CA ASN A 103 15.71 -2.98 -6.27
C ASN A 103 15.32 -3.66 -4.96
N LEU A 104 15.80 -4.88 -4.70
CA LEU A 104 15.52 -5.59 -3.47
C LEU A 104 15.99 -4.79 -2.24
N PHE A 105 17.21 -4.25 -2.27
CA PHE A 105 17.73 -3.44 -1.17
C PHE A 105 17.00 -2.11 -1.02
N ILE A 106 16.67 -1.44 -2.13
CA ILE A 106 15.91 -0.18 -2.12
C ILE A 106 14.53 -0.39 -1.51
N ILE A 107 13.82 -1.43 -1.95
CA ILE A 107 12.48 -1.77 -1.46
C ILE A 107 12.53 -2.19 0.01
N LEU A 108 13.50 -3.02 0.41
CA LEU A 108 13.65 -3.44 1.79
C LEU A 108 13.91 -2.23 2.71
N LYS A 109 14.86 -1.35 2.33
CA LYS A 109 15.13 -0.11 3.07
C LYS A 109 13.89 0.75 3.18
N SER A 110 13.19 0.95 2.06
CA SER A 110 11.96 1.72 2.00
C SER A 110 10.90 1.16 2.96
N ILE A 111 10.65 -0.15 2.94
CA ILE A 111 9.67 -0.78 3.83
C ILE A 111 10.10 -0.63 5.29
N LEU A 112 11.35 -0.87 5.65
CA LEU A 112 11.82 -0.74 7.03
C LEU A 112 11.67 0.70 7.54
N VAL A 113 12.11 1.68 6.74
CA VAL A 113 12.03 3.10 7.09
C VAL A 113 10.57 3.55 7.22
N TYR A 114 9.71 3.26 6.24
CA TYR A 114 8.29 3.63 6.26
C TYR A 114 7.45 2.82 7.26
N SER A 115 7.90 1.62 7.65
CA SER A 115 7.22 0.83 8.68
C SER A 115 7.36 1.47 10.07
N SER A 116 8.36 2.33 10.25
CA SER A 116 8.67 3.05 11.48
C SER A 116 8.30 4.52 11.40
N SER A 117 8.10 5.14 12.55
CA SER A 117 7.91 6.58 12.69
C SER A 117 9.22 7.39 12.64
N SER A 118 10.37 6.71 12.58
CA SER A 118 11.70 7.32 12.73
C SER A 118 12.05 8.33 11.64
N SER A 119 11.56 8.11 10.41
CA SER A 119 11.81 9.00 9.26
C SER A 119 11.26 10.42 9.46
N LEU A 120 10.17 10.57 10.21
CA LEU A 120 9.52 11.86 10.48
C LEU A 120 10.27 12.70 11.51
N ALA A 121 11.16 12.09 12.30
CA ALA A 121 11.97 12.77 13.30
C ALA A 121 13.39 13.10 12.80
N VAL A 122 13.73 12.72 11.56
CA VAL A 122 15.03 13.04 10.96
C VAL A 122 15.19 14.55 10.82
N GLY A 123 16.31 15.09 11.30
CA GLY A 123 16.59 16.54 11.28
C GLY A 123 16.02 17.32 12.48
N SER A 124 15.32 16.66 13.40
CA SER A 124 14.88 17.28 14.65
C SER A 124 16.01 17.35 15.70
N ASN A 125 15.95 18.34 16.60
CA ASN A 125 16.94 18.49 17.67
C ASN A 125 16.94 17.29 18.62
N ALA A 126 18.14 16.84 19.03
CA ALA A 126 18.31 15.68 19.91
C ALA A 126 17.64 15.83 21.30
N ILE A 127 17.43 17.06 21.78
CA ILE A 127 16.75 17.35 23.05
C ILE A 127 15.21 17.47 22.86
N GLY A 128 14.72 17.31 21.63
CA GLY A 128 13.31 17.49 21.29
C GLY A 128 12.40 16.34 21.75
N ILE A 129 11.11 16.65 21.85
CA ILE A 129 10.04 15.69 22.20
C ILE A 129 9.94 14.53 21.18
N LEU A 130 10.48 14.70 19.96
CA LEU A 130 10.53 13.68 18.92
C LEU A 130 11.61 12.61 19.15
N THR A 131 12.63 12.89 19.98
CA THR A 131 13.77 11.98 20.18
C THR A 131 13.36 10.60 20.74
N PRO A 132 12.50 10.49 21.77
CA PRO A 132 12.04 9.18 22.24
C PRO A 132 11.29 8.39 21.15
N PHE A 133 10.49 9.07 20.31
CA PHE A 133 9.76 8.42 19.22
C PHE A 133 10.70 7.93 18.11
N TYR A 134 11.79 8.64 17.85
CA TYR A 134 12.83 8.19 16.92
C TYR A 134 13.45 6.85 17.38
N PHE A 135 13.86 6.76 18.65
CA PHE A 135 14.41 5.52 19.20
C PHE A 135 13.38 4.39 19.30
N MET A 136 12.12 4.70 19.60
CA MET A 136 11.03 3.70 19.54
C MET A 136 10.80 3.19 18.12
N GLY A 137 10.92 4.04 17.10
CA GLY A 137 10.87 3.64 15.69
C GLY A 137 12.03 2.71 15.31
N LEU A 138 13.25 2.98 15.79
CA LEU A 138 14.39 2.08 15.60
C LEU A 138 14.21 0.73 16.31
N LEU A 139 13.73 0.75 17.56
CA LEU A 139 13.39 -0.46 18.30
C LEU A 139 12.35 -1.30 17.53
N TYR A 140 11.34 -0.64 16.95
CA TYR A 140 10.35 -1.31 16.12
C TYR A 140 10.97 -1.99 14.89
N ILE A 141 11.91 -1.33 14.20
CA ILE A 141 12.64 -1.93 13.07
C ILE A 141 13.39 -3.19 13.52
N LEU A 142 14.10 -3.13 14.65
CA LEU A 142 14.83 -4.27 15.19
C LEU A 142 13.90 -5.43 15.53
N LEU A 143 12.77 -5.16 16.21
CA LEU A 143 11.76 -6.17 16.52
C LEU A 143 11.11 -6.77 15.27
N PHE A 144 10.90 -5.95 14.24
CA PHE A 144 10.36 -6.40 12.96
C PHE A 144 11.32 -7.37 12.26
N ILE A 145 12.62 -7.03 12.19
CA ILE A 145 13.66 -7.92 11.64
C ILE A 145 13.77 -9.21 12.45
N ALA A 146 13.81 -9.11 13.78
CA ALA A 146 13.86 -10.28 14.66
C ALA A 146 12.66 -11.22 14.45
N THR A 147 11.47 -10.65 14.22
CA THR A 147 10.25 -11.41 13.93
C THR A 147 10.32 -12.12 12.59
N ILE A 148 10.90 -11.50 11.55
CA ILE A 148 11.14 -12.15 10.25
C ILE A 148 12.06 -13.36 10.44
N VAL A 149 13.20 -13.17 11.12
CA VAL A 149 14.18 -14.26 11.36
C VAL A 149 13.56 -15.39 12.17
N TYR A 150 12.81 -15.06 13.22
CA TYR A 150 12.10 -16.05 14.04
C TYR A 150 11.04 -16.82 13.23
N GLY A 151 10.24 -16.13 12.41
CA GLY A 151 9.25 -16.75 11.53
C GLY A 151 9.87 -17.71 10.51
N LEU A 152 11.00 -17.32 9.89
CA LEU A 152 11.75 -18.19 8.99
C LEU A 152 12.34 -19.41 9.71
N LYS A 153 12.87 -19.23 10.92
CA LYS A 153 13.34 -20.35 11.76
C LYS A 153 12.22 -21.35 12.03
N ILE A 154 11.03 -20.89 12.41
CA ILE A 154 9.86 -21.76 12.61
C ILE A 154 9.51 -22.50 11.32
N PHE A 155 9.47 -21.79 10.18
CA PHE A 155 9.16 -22.39 8.89
C PHE A 155 10.14 -23.52 8.52
N LEU A 156 11.45 -23.29 8.68
CA LEU A 156 12.48 -24.29 8.43
C LEU A 156 12.36 -25.47 9.40
N TYR A 157 12.11 -25.22 10.68
CA TYR A 157 11.90 -26.27 11.67
C TYR A 157 10.71 -27.17 11.28
N ILE A 158 9.57 -26.57 10.87
CA ILE A 158 8.39 -27.31 10.40
C ILE A 158 8.67 -28.14 9.14
N LEU A 159 9.52 -27.62 8.25
CA LEU A 159 9.93 -28.32 7.03
C LEU A 159 10.79 -29.55 7.33
N ILE A 160 11.75 -29.42 8.25
CA ILE A 160 12.73 -30.46 8.60
C ILE A 160 12.10 -31.54 9.47
N ASP A 161 11.32 -31.17 10.50
CA ASP A 161 10.88 -32.08 11.57
C ASP A 161 9.63 -32.90 11.20
N GLY A 162 9.61 -33.40 9.96
CA GLY A 162 8.48 -34.01 9.28
C GLY A 162 7.53 -34.84 10.16
N ARG A 163 6.28 -34.34 10.25
CA ARG A 163 5.00 -35.05 10.52
C ARG A 163 4.51 -35.20 11.97
N LYS A 164 5.30 -35.06 13.04
CA LYS A 164 4.79 -35.50 14.36
C LYS A 164 3.88 -34.54 15.13
N THR A 165 3.82 -33.24 14.81
CA THR A 165 3.04 -32.27 15.64
C THR A 165 2.48 -31.07 14.85
N LYS A 166 2.06 -31.25 13.60
CA LYS A 166 1.68 -30.14 12.70
C LYS A 166 0.37 -29.41 13.09
N THR A 167 -0.54 -30.07 13.80
CA THR A 167 -1.81 -29.49 14.26
C THR A 167 -1.71 -28.85 15.64
N SER A 168 -0.68 -29.16 16.43
CA SER A 168 -0.46 -28.61 17.78
C SER A 168 0.40 -27.34 17.79
N ILE A 169 0.88 -26.89 16.64
CA ILE A 169 1.67 -25.66 16.52
C ILE A 169 0.81 -24.44 16.90
N CYS A 170 1.37 -23.55 17.70
CA CYS A 170 0.71 -22.31 18.08
C CYS A 170 0.33 -21.50 16.84
N ARG A 171 -0.90 -20.99 16.80
CA ARG A 171 -1.41 -20.17 15.69
C ARG A 171 -0.56 -18.94 15.43
N LEU A 172 -0.01 -18.34 16.49
CA LEU A 172 0.84 -17.17 16.35
C LEU A 172 2.15 -17.50 15.63
N ASP A 173 2.74 -18.66 15.93
CA ASP A 173 3.97 -19.12 15.28
C ASP A 173 3.72 -19.45 13.80
N LEU A 174 2.57 -20.06 13.48
CA LEU A 174 2.15 -20.30 12.10
C LEU A 174 1.91 -19.00 11.33
N LEU A 175 1.25 -18.01 11.94
CA LEU A 175 1.07 -16.69 11.35
C LEU A 175 2.41 -15.98 11.15
N CYS A 176 3.32 -16.05 12.12
CA CYS A 176 4.64 -15.48 12.03
C CYS A 176 5.44 -16.10 10.86
N ALA A 177 5.43 -17.43 10.75
CA ALA A 177 6.05 -18.15 9.65
C ALA A 177 5.43 -17.79 8.28
N LEU A 178 4.10 -17.65 8.22
CA LEU A 178 3.42 -17.22 6.99
C LEU A 178 3.78 -15.79 6.61
N GLY A 179 3.79 -14.87 7.57
CA GLY A 179 4.16 -13.48 7.35
C GLY A 179 5.60 -13.36 6.87
N ALA A 180 6.53 -14.10 7.49
CA ALA A 180 7.94 -14.07 7.13
C ALA A 180 8.22 -14.66 5.73
N THR A 181 7.64 -15.83 5.43
CA THR A 181 7.78 -16.46 4.10
C THR A 181 7.11 -15.63 3.01
N GLY A 182 5.90 -15.13 3.27
CA GLY A 182 5.19 -14.21 2.38
C GLY A 182 5.94 -12.90 2.15
N PHE A 183 6.63 -12.39 3.17
CA PHE A 183 7.46 -11.19 3.06
C PHE A 183 8.67 -11.43 2.16
N VAL A 184 9.43 -12.51 2.37
CA VAL A 184 10.62 -12.83 1.56
C VAL A 184 10.24 -13.14 0.11
N LEU A 185 9.25 -14.02 -0.11
CA LEU A 185 8.79 -14.35 -1.47
C LEU A 185 8.20 -13.14 -2.18
N GLY A 186 7.42 -12.33 -1.46
CA GLY A 186 6.88 -11.10 -1.98
C GLY A 186 7.97 -10.09 -2.34
N LEU A 187 9.00 -9.92 -1.48
CA LEU A 187 10.14 -9.03 -1.74
C LEU A 187 10.86 -9.43 -3.04
N LEU A 188 11.11 -10.72 -3.24
CA LEU A 188 11.72 -11.27 -4.45
C LEU A 188 10.84 -11.04 -5.68
N LEU A 189 9.54 -11.30 -5.57
CA LEU A 189 8.59 -11.07 -6.66
C LEU A 189 8.53 -9.60 -7.07
N ILE A 190 8.48 -8.68 -6.09
CA ILE A 190 8.45 -7.25 -6.37
C ILE A 190 9.78 -6.78 -6.97
N SER A 191 10.92 -7.24 -6.45
CA SER A 191 12.22 -6.84 -6.97
C SER A 191 12.44 -7.29 -8.42
N CYS A 192 11.86 -8.43 -8.82
CA CYS A 192 12.03 -9.02 -10.15
C CYS A 192 11.02 -8.53 -11.20
N LEU A 193 9.82 -8.09 -10.81
CA LEU A 193 8.71 -7.80 -11.75
C LEU A 193 8.39 -6.30 -11.91
N ASN A 194 9.17 -5.42 -11.26
CA ASN A 194 8.88 -3.99 -11.12
C ASN A 194 7.44 -3.61 -10.70
N PRO A 195 6.69 -4.39 -9.88
CA PRO A 195 5.35 -4.00 -9.50
C PRO A 195 5.39 -3.09 -8.25
N GLU A 196 4.29 -2.42 -7.94
CA GLU A 196 4.21 -1.50 -6.81
C GLU A 196 4.41 -2.22 -5.46
N GLY A 197 5.13 -1.62 -4.50
CA GLY A 197 5.39 -2.18 -3.16
C GLY A 197 4.13 -2.59 -2.34
N ARG A 198 2.93 -2.20 -2.80
CA ARG A 198 1.63 -2.54 -2.21
C ARG A 198 1.36 -4.05 -2.14
N HIS A 199 2.02 -4.85 -2.97
CA HIS A 199 1.76 -6.29 -3.03
C HIS A 199 2.33 -7.12 -1.86
N ILE A 200 3.28 -6.57 -1.07
CA ILE A 200 3.83 -7.21 0.15
C ILE A 200 3.07 -6.77 1.41
N PHE A 201 2.16 -5.80 1.30
CA PHE A 201 1.54 -5.16 2.47
C PHE A 201 0.86 -6.17 3.41
N TRP A 202 0.19 -7.17 2.86
CA TRP A 202 -0.45 -8.24 3.65
C TRP A 202 0.55 -8.96 4.57
N ALA A 203 1.75 -9.29 4.07
CA ALA A 203 2.79 -9.98 4.82
C ALA A 203 3.37 -9.07 5.90
N THR A 204 3.58 -7.77 5.57
CA THR A 204 3.99 -6.79 6.59
C THR A 204 2.96 -6.68 7.70
N CYS A 205 1.66 -6.63 7.39
CA CYS A 205 0.60 -6.57 8.40
C CYS A 205 0.62 -7.78 9.33
N ILE A 206 0.77 -8.99 8.79
CA ILE A 206 0.87 -10.21 9.61
C ILE A 206 2.08 -10.12 10.54
N LEU A 207 3.24 -9.71 10.01
CA LEU A 207 4.45 -9.52 10.82
C LEU A 207 4.26 -8.44 11.91
N LYS A 208 3.56 -7.32 11.61
CA LYS A 208 3.23 -6.30 12.63
C LYS A 208 2.39 -6.90 13.76
N ILE A 209 1.38 -7.69 13.41
CA ILE A 209 0.54 -8.40 14.39
C ILE A 209 1.40 -9.33 15.25
N SER A 210 2.34 -10.06 14.64
CA SER A 210 3.28 -10.93 15.36
C SER A 210 4.20 -10.16 16.31
N VAL A 211 4.71 -8.99 15.91
CA VAL A 211 5.50 -8.10 16.78
C VAL A 211 4.67 -7.70 18.02
N PHE A 212 3.48 -7.15 17.82
CA PHE A 212 2.65 -6.68 18.95
C PHE A 212 2.10 -7.82 19.81
N ALA A 213 1.82 -8.98 19.22
CA ALA A 213 1.47 -10.18 19.98
C ALA A 213 2.63 -10.65 20.86
N THR A 214 3.88 -10.49 20.41
CA THR A 214 5.08 -10.81 21.20
C THR A 214 5.27 -9.82 22.34
N ILE A 215 5.12 -8.52 22.07
CA ILE A 215 5.12 -7.45 23.09
C ILE A 215 4.04 -7.73 24.15
N PHE A 216 2.83 -8.07 23.72
CA PHE A 216 1.74 -8.44 24.63
C PHE A 216 2.09 -9.64 25.51
N LYS A 217 2.70 -10.69 24.94
CA LYS A 217 3.15 -11.86 25.71
C LYS A 217 4.18 -11.47 26.78
N ILE A 218 5.13 -10.59 26.45
CA ILE A 218 6.13 -10.07 27.39
C ILE A 218 5.47 -9.26 28.51
N PHE A 219 4.51 -8.40 28.20
CA PHE A 219 3.78 -7.67 29.23
C PHE A 219 2.95 -8.59 30.11
N LYS A 220 2.26 -9.57 29.51
CA LYS A 220 1.45 -10.54 30.24
C LYS A 220 2.27 -11.45 31.15
N SER A 221 3.52 -11.78 30.80
CA SER A 221 4.38 -12.56 31.69
C SER A 221 4.79 -11.78 32.94
N ASN A 222 4.84 -10.45 32.83
CA ASN A 222 5.29 -9.57 33.91
C ASN A 222 4.13 -8.91 34.67
N ILE A 223 2.93 -8.82 34.07
CA ILE A 223 1.74 -8.15 34.59
C ILE A 223 0.58 -9.14 34.60
N LYS A 224 0.13 -9.55 35.79
CA LYS A 224 -0.98 -10.52 35.95
C LYS A 224 -2.33 -10.00 35.44
N ASN A 225 -2.53 -8.68 35.41
CA ASN A 225 -3.78 -8.09 34.94
C ASN A 225 -3.78 -7.95 33.41
N ASN A 226 -4.76 -8.61 32.78
CA ASN A 226 -4.94 -8.59 31.32
C ASN A 226 -5.23 -7.18 30.79
N VAL A 227 -6.02 -6.36 31.50
CA VAL A 227 -6.40 -5.01 31.04
C VAL A 227 -5.17 -4.12 30.92
N TYR A 228 -4.31 -4.11 31.94
CA TYR A 228 -3.06 -3.35 31.91
C TYR A 228 -2.11 -3.85 30.81
N SER A 229 -2.01 -5.16 30.60
CA SER A 229 -1.20 -5.73 29.52
C SER A 229 -1.69 -5.28 28.13
N TYR A 230 -3.01 -5.25 27.91
CA TYR A 230 -3.59 -4.75 26.66
C TYR A 230 -3.34 -3.25 26.48
N SER A 231 -3.64 -2.44 27.50
CA SER A 231 -3.44 -0.99 27.46
C SER A 231 -1.98 -0.62 27.18
N LEU A 232 -1.02 -1.30 27.81
CA LEU A 232 0.41 -1.06 27.61
C LEU A 232 0.85 -1.47 26.19
N THR A 233 0.31 -2.56 25.65
CA THR A 233 0.57 -2.98 24.26
C THR A 233 0.05 -1.93 23.27
N ILE A 234 -1.16 -1.40 23.50
CA ILE A 234 -1.76 -0.36 22.67
C ILE A 234 -0.94 0.93 22.75
N ALA A 235 -0.55 1.36 23.94
CA ALA A 235 0.30 2.53 24.14
C ALA A 235 1.64 2.37 23.39
N MET A 236 2.29 1.21 23.49
CA MET A 236 3.51 0.91 22.75
C MET A 236 3.30 0.97 21.23
N ALA A 237 2.18 0.43 20.74
CA ALA A 237 1.84 0.50 19.33
C ALA A 237 1.66 1.93 18.83
N ILE A 238 1.01 2.80 19.63
CA ILE A 238 0.85 4.21 19.31
C ILE A 238 2.21 4.92 19.28
N CYS A 239 3.07 4.69 20.28
CA CYS A 239 4.41 5.30 20.35
C CYS A 239 5.33 4.84 19.21
N MET A 240 5.21 3.57 18.78
CA MET A 240 5.96 3.04 17.63
C MET A 240 5.35 3.45 16.28
N SER A 241 4.12 3.98 16.26
CA SER A 241 3.45 4.42 15.05
C SER A 241 3.86 5.83 14.62
N ALA A 242 3.58 6.16 13.36
CA ALA A 242 3.80 7.50 12.82
C ALA A 242 2.85 8.56 13.42
N ILE A 243 1.79 8.16 14.14
CA ILE A 243 0.75 9.07 14.63
C ILE A 243 1.34 10.15 15.53
N ALA A 244 2.17 9.78 16.52
CA ALA A 244 2.71 10.76 17.46
C ALA A 244 3.65 11.78 16.79
N PRO A 245 4.61 11.38 15.93
CA PRO A 245 5.43 12.34 15.19
C PRO A 245 4.64 13.18 14.18
N VAL A 246 3.64 12.60 13.50
CA VAL A 246 2.77 13.38 12.60
C VAL A 246 2.01 14.44 13.38
N LEU A 247 1.32 14.08 14.47
CA LEU A 247 0.57 15.03 15.29
C LEU A 247 1.46 16.19 15.80
N TYR A 248 2.70 15.88 16.18
CA TYR A 248 3.65 16.88 16.65
C TYR A 248 4.15 17.79 15.52
N THR A 249 4.49 17.22 14.36
CA THR A 249 5.03 17.98 13.21
C THR A 249 3.98 18.80 12.48
N THR A 250 2.74 18.29 12.37
CA THR A 250 1.62 19.00 11.74
C THR A 250 0.85 19.91 12.71
N LYS A 251 1.32 20.04 13.96
CA LYS A 251 0.65 20.81 15.04
C LYS A 251 -0.84 20.47 15.22
N ALA A 252 -1.23 19.24 14.90
CA ALA A 252 -2.63 18.81 14.85
C ALA A 252 -3.55 19.70 13.98
N GLU A 253 -3.02 20.40 12.97
CA GLU A 253 -3.86 21.00 11.95
C GLU A 253 -4.70 19.89 11.32
N SER A 254 -6.02 20.01 11.45
CA SER A 254 -6.93 19.04 10.87
C SER A 254 -6.69 19.00 9.37
N PHE A 255 -6.37 17.82 8.84
CA PHE A 255 -6.42 17.57 7.41
C PHE A 255 -7.87 17.83 6.98
N SER A 256 -8.12 19.01 6.41
CA SER A 256 -9.48 19.47 6.12
C SER A 256 -9.97 18.81 4.83
N TYR A 257 -10.60 17.65 4.97
CA TYR A 257 -11.32 16.96 3.89
C TYR A 257 -12.52 17.76 3.36
N ASN A 258 -12.89 18.87 4.03
CA ASN A 258 -14.17 19.56 3.89
C ASN A 258 -14.34 20.40 2.59
N LYS A 259 -13.53 20.20 1.54
CA LYS A 259 -13.62 21.00 0.31
C LYS A 259 -13.55 20.22 -1.00
N SER A 260 -13.88 18.93 -1.02
CA SER A 260 -14.13 18.23 -2.29
C SER A 260 -15.62 18.02 -2.52
N ASN A 261 -16.35 19.14 -2.64
CA ASN A 261 -17.73 19.06 -3.11
C ASN A 261 -17.70 18.60 -4.57
N MET A 262 -18.23 17.41 -4.88
CA MET A 262 -18.33 16.91 -6.27
C MET A 262 -19.07 17.90 -7.18
N ASN A 263 -19.99 18.69 -6.62
CA ASN A 263 -20.75 19.73 -7.32
C ASN A 263 -20.09 21.12 -7.32
N SER A 264 -18.84 21.23 -6.87
CA SER A 264 -18.08 22.48 -6.88
C SER A 264 -17.99 23.08 -8.28
N GLU A 265 -17.88 24.41 -8.34
CA GLU A 265 -17.81 25.14 -9.59
C GLU A 265 -16.55 24.75 -10.37
N ILE A 266 -15.42 24.56 -9.67
CA ILE A 266 -14.16 24.15 -10.28
C ILE A 266 -14.28 22.78 -10.97
N ASN A 267 -14.95 21.81 -10.37
CA ASN A 267 -15.11 20.48 -10.96
C ASN A 267 -15.94 20.55 -12.25
N LYS A 268 -17.04 21.32 -12.26
CA LYS A 268 -17.85 21.55 -13.47
C LYS A 268 -17.04 22.24 -14.55
N LYS A 269 -16.19 23.20 -14.18
CA LYS A 269 -15.29 23.89 -15.12
C LYS A 269 -14.23 22.95 -15.69
N ILE A 270 -13.61 22.09 -14.87
CA ILE A 270 -12.66 21.08 -15.33
C ILE A 270 -13.29 20.18 -16.40
N ILE A 271 -14.48 19.62 -16.14
CA ILE A 271 -15.17 18.75 -17.10
C ILE A 271 -15.47 19.53 -18.40
N SER A 272 -15.96 20.76 -18.29
CA SER A 272 -16.25 21.58 -19.48
C SER A 272 -14.99 21.87 -20.31
N ILE A 273 -13.87 22.18 -19.66
CA ILE A 273 -12.60 22.47 -20.32
C ILE A 273 -12.02 21.22 -20.98
N VAL A 274 -12.08 20.07 -20.32
CA VAL A 274 -11.63 18.78 -20.87
C VAL A 274 -12.42 18.45 -22.14
N ARG A 275 -13.75 18.63 -22.13
CA ARG A 275 -14.59 18.42 -23.31
C ARG A 275 -14.30 19.42 -24.44
N LEU A 276 -14.05 20.69 -24.10
CA LEU A 276 -13.75 21.74 -25.09
C LEU A 276 -12.38 21.60 -25.73
N THR A 277 -11.37 21.19 -24.95
CA THR A 277 -9.97 21.09 -25.41
C THR A 277 -9.60 19.71 -25.92
N GLY A 278 -10.33 18.66 -25.53
CA GLY A 278 -9.96 17.27 -25.77
C GLY A 278 -8.78 16.77 -24.92
N ILE A 279 -8.21 17.63 -24.06
CA ILE A 279 -7.06 17.30 -23.22
C ILE A 279 -7.55 16.61 -21.95
N LYS A 280 -7.31 15.30 -21.87
CA LYS A 280 -7.83 14.44 -20.81
C LYS A 280 -7.01 14.48 -19.52
N TYR A 281 -5.74 14.88 -19.60
CA TYR A 281 -4.81 14.78 -18.48
C TYR A 281 -4.72 16.06 -17.66
N ILE A 282 -4.84 15.96 -16.33
CA ILE A 282 -4.80 17.10 -15.41
C ILE A 282 -3.92 16.85 -14.17
N TYR A 283 -3.08 17.81 -13.79
CA TYR A 283 -2.09 17.67 -12.71
C TYR A 283 -2.16 18.76 -11.63
N GLY A 284 -1.77 18.44 -10.39
CA GLY A 284 -1.73 19.38 -9.27
C GLY A 284 -1.11 18.76 -8.01
N GLU A 285 -0.95 19.53 -6.94
CA GLU A 285 -0.21 19.10 -5.73
C GLU A 285 -0.92 18.16 -4.76
N ASP A 286 -2.23 18.25 -4.61
CA ASP A 286 -2.94 17.54 -3.55
C ASP A 286 -3.49 16.20 -4.06
N PHE A 287 -2.95 15.09 -3.53
CA PHE A 287 -3.40 13.73 -3.86
C PHE A 287 -4.91 13.58 -3.85
N TRP A 288 -5.56 14.03 -2.78
CA TRP A 288 -6.96 13.77 -2.55
C TRP A 288 -7.83 14.67 -3.42
N ARG A 289 -7.39 15.92 -3.63
CA ARG A 289 -8.01 16.82 -4.60
C ARG A 289 -7.94 16.26 -6.02
N MET A 290 -6.76 15.82 -6.43
CA MET A 290 -6.54 15.29 -7.77
C MET A 290 -7.27 13.96 -7.94
N GLN A 291 -7.06 12.98 -7.04
CA GLN A 291 -7.61 11.64 -7.18
C GLN A 291 -9.14 11.59 -7.27
N LEU A 292 -9.84 12.54 -6.64
CA LEU A 292 -11.30 12.62 -6.72
C LEU A 292 -11.80 13.01 -8.10
N LEU A 293 -11.05 13.78 -8.88
CA LEU A 293 -11.44 14.17 -10.25
C LEU A 293 -11.58 12.93 -11.16
N ASN A 294 -10.79 11.88 -10.93
CA ASN A 294 -10.91 10.59 -11.65
C ASN A 294 -12.26 9.91 -11.46
N SER A 295 -12.99 10.24 -10.38
CA SER A 295 -14.27 9.65 -10.05
C SER A 295 -15.45 10.49 -10.56
N ILE A 296 -15.20 11.70 -11.05
CA ILE A 296 -16.26 12.64 -11.47
C ILE A 296 -16.63 12.43 -12.94
N ASP A 297 -15.64 12.26 -13.82
CA ASP A 297 -15.86 12.00 -15.24
C ASP A 297 -14.76 11.05 -15.75
N ALA A 298 -15.16 10.03 -16.51
CA ALA A 298 -14.27 8.98 -17.01
C ALA A 298 -13.24 9.50 -18.03
N GLU A 299 -13.47 10.68 -18.62
CA GLU A 299 -12.56 11.31 -19.55
C GLU A 299 -11.45 12.13 -18.85
N VAL A 300 -11.52 12.29 -17.53
CA VAL A 300 -10.56 13.07 -16.74
C VAL A 300 -9.52 12.14 -16.10
N HIS A 301 -8.29 12.24 -16.58
CA HIS A 301 -7.12 11.53 -16.06
C HIS A 301 -6.31 12.45 -15.16
N SER A 302 -6.62 12.41 -13.87
CA SER A 302 -6.05 13.32 -12.87
C SER A 302 -4.95 12.67 -12.02
N SER A 303 -3.88 13.41 -11.77
CA SER A 303 -2.73 12.88 -11.03
C SER A 303 -1.93 13.95 -10.30
N GLU A 304 -1.22 13.52 -9.26
CA GLU A 304 -0.49 14.43 -8.38
C GLU A 304 0.95 14.68 -8.84
N LEU A 305 1.42 15.91 -8.65
CA LEU A 305 2.82 16.30 -8.72
C LEU A 305 3.28 16.79 -7.35
N THR A 306 4.37 16.24 -6.84
CA THR A 306 4.94 16.63 -5.54
C THR A 306 6.19 17.49 -5.74
N ASP A 307 6.49 18.37 -4.78
CA ASP A 307 7.70 19.17 -4.81
C ASP A 307 8.94 18.30 -4.53
N SER A 308 10.03 18.60 -5.25
CA SER A 308 11.34 18.04 -4.98
C SER A 308 12.30 19.19 -4.70
N TYR A 309 12.80 19.23 -3.46
CA TYR A 309 13.75 20.23 -2.99
C TYR A 309 13.34 21.68 -3.29
N ASP A 310 12.02 21.95 -3.27
CA ASP A 310 11.43 23.29 -3.44
C ASP A 310 11.75 23.96 -4.79
N LYS A 311 12.26 23.19 -5.75
CA LYS A 311 12.80 23.72 -7.02
C LYS A 311 12.05 23.24 -8.24
N PHE A 312 11.65 21.98 -8.25
CA PHE A 312 10.95 21.39 -9.38
C PHE A 312 9.88 20.42 -8.89
N VAL A 313 8.95 20.08 -9.77
CA VAL A 313 7.92 19.09 -9.48
C VAL A 313 8.25 17.75 -10.11
N ILE A 314 7.91 16.69 -9.38
CA ILE A 314 8.07 15.32 -9.84
C ILE A 314 6.73 14.57 -9.77
N PRO A 315 6.50 13.60 -10.67
CA PRO A 315 5.41 12.66 -10.54
C PRO A 315 5.45 11.98 -9.19
N ARG A 316 4.31 11.98 -8.50
CA ARG A 316 4.18 11.16 -7.30
C ARG A 316 4.39 9.70 -7.70
N THR A 317 5.29 9.02 -7.02
CA THR A 317 5.63 7.60 -7.27
C THR A 317 4.69 6.64 -6.55
N TRP A 318 3.97 7.11 -5.54
CA TRP A 318 3.15 6.29 -4.64
C TRP A 318 1.66 6.61 -4.77
N LEU A 319 0.83 5.59 -5.04
CA LEU A 319 -0.64 5.68 -5.22
C LEU A 319 -1.13 6.33 -6.52
N SER A 320 -0.23 6.77 -7.40
CA SER A 320 -0.57 7.35 -8.71
C SER A 320 -0.61 6.28 -9.83
N ARG A 321 -1.07 6.64 -11.03
CA ARG A 321 -1.03 5.75 -12.22
C ARG A 321 0.22 6.10 -13.07
N PRO A 322 1.28 5.27 -13.07
CA PRO A 322 2.55 5.62 -13.72
C PRO A 322 2.45 5.99 -15.21
N SER A 323 1.56 5.31 -15.95
CA SER A 323 1.32 5.57 -17.39
C SER A 323 0.74 6.95 -17.66
N TRP A 324 0.05 7.56 -16.69
CA TRP A 324 -0.47 8.91 -16.84
C TRP A 324 0.62 9.97 -16.78
N TYR A 325 1.86 9.64 -16.42
CA TYR A 325 2.98 10.57 -16.49
C TYR A 325 3.85 10.36 -17.74
N CYS A 326 3.47 9.41 -18.61
CA CYS A 326 4.16 9.05 -19.84
C CYS A 326 3.55 9.73 -21.07
N ILE A 327 3.11 10.96 -20.89
CA ILE A 327 2.50 11.79 -21.94
C ILE A 327 3.48 12.85 -22.41
N ASN A 328 3.35 13.20 -23.68
CA ASN A 328 4.06 14.30 -24.31
C ASN A 328 3.04 15.33 -24.78
N GLY A 329 3.43 16.60 -24.82
CA GLY A 329 2.58 17.69 -25.31
C GLY A 329 1.91 18.49 -24.20
N GLU A 330 0.76 19.06 -24.52
CA GLU A 330 0.00 19.93 -23.61
C GLU A 330 -0.89 19.13 -22.67
N VAL A 331 -0.96 19.60 -21.42
CA VAL A 331 -1.75 19.03 -20.35
C VAL A 331 -2.42 20.14 -19.56
N LEU A 332 -3.42 19.78 -18.77
CA LEU A 332 -4.07 20.71 -17.86
C LEU A 332 -3.39 20.68 -16.48
N TYR A 333 -3.45 21.80 -15.77
CA TYR A 333 -3.03 21.87 -14.38
C TYR A 333 -4.12 22.51 -13.53
N TYR A 334 -4.40 21.93 -12.37
CA TYR A 334 -5.28 22.49 -11.36
C TYR A 334 -4.47 22.91 -10.15
N THR A 335 -4.25 24.22 -10.00
CA THR A 335 -3.49 24.83 -8.89
C THR A 335 -4.42 25.57 -7.94
N LYS A 336 -4.07 25.58 -6.65
CA LYS A 336 -4.79 26.34 -5.62
C LYS A 336 -3.84 27.21 -4.82
N ASP A 337 -3.18 26.64 -3.82
CA ASP A 337 -2.42 27.40 -2.82
C ASP A 337 -1.24 26.63 -2.19
N GLY A 338 -1.06 25.36 -2.56
CA GLY A 338 0.01 24.54 -2.01
C GLY A 338 1.40 24.93 -2.53
N LYS A 339 2.43 24.27 -1.99
CA LYS A 339 3.83 24.53 -2.28
C LYS A 339 4.24 24.07 -3.67
N ALA A 340 3.92 22.84 -4.06
CA ALA A 340 4.13 22.36 -5.42
C ALA A 340 3.24 23.10 -6.44
N ASP A 341 2.01 23.49 -6.10
CA ASP A 341 1.13 24.32 -6.92
C ASP A 341 1.82 25.66 -7.28
N LYS A 342 2.54 26.29 -6.34
CA LYS A 342 3.32 27.51 -6.60
C LYS A 342 4.48 27.26 -7.57
N ILE A 343 5.17 26.12 -7.44
CA ILE A 343 6.24 25.72 -8.38
C ILE A 343 5.64 25.49 -9.77
N ILE A 344 4.50 24.78 -9.86
CA ILE A 344 3.75 24.56 -11.10
C ILE A 344 3.39 25.90 -11.75
N GLU A 345 2.80 26.85 -11.01
CA GLU A 345 2.43 28.16 -11.56
C GLU A 345 3.65 28.94 -12.06
N SER A 346 4.79 28.86 -11.36
CA SER A 346 6.03 29.52 -11.78
C SER A 346 6.59 28.93 -13.08
N GLU A 347 6.65 27.59 -13.17
CA GLU A 347 7.10 26.87 -14.37
C GLU A 347 6.16 27.09 -15.57
N LEU A 348 4.85 27.15 -15.33
CA LEU A 348 3.90 27.42 -16.39
C LEU A 348 4.05 28.85 -16.92
N LYS A 349 4.24 29.84 -16.05
CA LYS A 349 4.49 31.23 -16.48
C LYS A 349 5.75 31.34 -17.32
N SER A 350 6.84 30.66 -16.95
CA SER A 350 8.10 30.70 -17.72
C SER A 350 7.99 29.99 -19.08
N LYS A 351 7.04 29.06 -19.23
CA LYS A 351 6.79 28.28 -20.46
C LYS A 351 5.55 28.73 -21.23
N ASN A 352 5.09 29.98 -21.02
CA ASN A 352 3.92 30.56 -21.69
C ASN A 352 2.61 29.77 -21.51
N GLY A 353 2.44 29.13 -20.35
CA GLY A 353 1.20 28.46 -19.97
C GLY A 353 0.02 29.44 -19.91
N LYS A 354 -1.14 28.99 -20.37
CA LYS A 354 -2.36 29.79 -20.48
C LYS A 354 -3.32 29.48 -19.34
N ILE A 355 -3.82 30.51 -18.66
CA ILE A 355 -4.91 30.36 -17.69
C ILE A 355 -6.22 30.19 -18.47
N LEU A 356 -6.88 29.04 -18.30
CA LEU A 356 -8.20 28.76 -18.86
C LEU A 356 -9.32 29.13 -17.89
N TYR A 357 -9.06 29.09 -16.58
CA TYR A 357 -10.00 29.48 -15.55
C TYR A 357 -9.27 30.03 -14.32
N ASN A 358 -9.82 31.07 -13.70
CA ASN A 358 -9.34 31.64 -12.45
C ASN A 358 -10.54 31.99 -11.57
N GLY A 359 -10.72 31.26 -10.47
CA GLY A 359 -11.82 31.47 -9.54
C GLY A 359 -11.40 31.26 -8.09
N ALA A 360 -12.35 31.43 -7.17
CA ALA A 360 -12.10 31.34 -5.72
C ALA A 360 -11.63 29.94 -5.26
N GLU A 361 -11.94 28.89 -6.02
CA GLU A 361 -11.58 27.50 -5.71
C GLU A 361 -10.24 27.06 -6.33
N GLY A 362 -9.58 27.94 -7.08
CA GLY A 362 -8.28 27.74 -7.73
C GLY A 362 -8.29 28.09 -9.21
N LYS A 363 -7.20 27.71 -9.90
CA LYS A 363 -6.94 28.03 -11.30
C LYS A 363 -6.77 26.77 -12.12
N ILE A 364 -7.26 26.82 -13.36
CA ILE A 364 -7.03 25.79 -14.37
C ILE A 364 -6.11 26.38 -15.43
N TRP A 365 -4.97 25.74 -15.64
CA TRP A 365 -3.99 26.12 -16.63
C TRP A 365 -3.91 25.10 -17.75
N LEU A 366 -3.49 25.56 -18.91
CA LEU A 366 -3.02 24.76 -20.03
C LEU A 366 -1.53 25.02 -20.20
N GLY A 367 -0.73 23.97 -20.32
CA GLY A 367 0.68 24.14 -20.62
C GLY A 367 1.38 22.83 -20.94
N PRO A 368 2.67 22.89 -21.34
CA PRO A 368 3.44 21.71 -21.63
C PRO A 368 3.74 20.92 -20.36
N VAL A 369 4.05 19.63 -20.51
CA VAL A 369 4.59 18.79 -19.43
C VAL A 369 5.83 19.46 -18.79
N ILE A 370 5.76 19.72 -17.48
CA ILE A 370 6.80 20.42 -16.71
C ILE A 370 7.71 19.49 -15.89
N TRP A 371 7.44 18.19 -15.86
CA TRP A 371 8.29 17.22 -15.16
C TRP A 371 9.22 16.47 -16.12
N SER A 372 10.33 15.95 -15.59
CA SER A 372 11.22 15.08 -16.34
C SER A 372 10.54 13.75 -16.66
N LYS A 373 10.73 13.23 -17.89
CA LYS A 373 10.18 11.94 -18.31
C LYS A 373 10.57 10.86 -17.30
N PRO A 374 9.60 10.19 -16.64
CA PRO A 374 9.92 9.18 -15.65
C PRO A 374 10.66 7.99 -16.23
N LYS A 375 11.53 7.36 -15.43
CA LYS A 375 12.30 6.18 -15.84
C LYS A 375 11.43 5.00 -16.29
N TRP A 376 10.18 4.93 -15.80
CA TRP A 376 9.21 3.88 -16.14
C TRP A 376 8.41 4.16 -17.44
N CYS A 377 8.67 5.27 -18.12
CA CYS A 377 8.01 5.62 -19.39
C CYS A 377 8.83 5.23 -20.62
N ASN A 378 9.83 4.36 -20.44
CA ASN A 378 10.75 3.90 -21.48
C ASN A 378 10.55 2.43 -21.77
#